data_AF-A0A1W1HCH7-F1
#
_entry.id   AF-A0A1W1HCH7-F1
#
_cell.length_a   1.000
_cell.length_b   1.000
_cell.length_c   1.000
_cell.angle_alpha   90.00
_cell.angle_beta   90.00
_cell.angle_gamma   90.00
#
_symmetry.space_group_name_H-M   'P 1'
#
loop_
_entity.id
_entity.type
_entity.pdbx_description
1 polymer ?
#
loop_
_entity_poly.entity_id
_entity_poly.type
_entity_poly.pdbx_seq_one_letter_code
_entity_poly.pdbx_strand_id
1 'polypeptide(L)' 'MRDIICHHYFDVDAEVIYDVCDTKIDDLSEIIKKITDDLQKNR' A
#
# COMPACT_ATOMS: atom_id res chain seq x y z
N MET A 1 2.05 -5.21 9.38
CA MET A 1 2.34 -5.62 7.99
C MET A 1 3.67 -5.07 7.47
N ARG A 2 3.94 -3.76 7.58
CA ARG A 2 5.26 -3.19 7.23
C ARG A 2 6.43 -3.93 7.88
N ASP A 3 6.36 -4.20 9.18
CA ASP A 3 7.46 -4.87 9.89
C ASP A 3 7.69 -6.32 9.42
N ILE A 4 6.63 -6.98 8.91
CA ILE A 4 6.69 -8.34 8.35
C ILE A 4 7.37 -8.31 6.98
N ILE A 5 6.97 -7.37 6.11
CA ILE A 5 7.57 -7.18 4.78
C ILE A 5 9.02 -6.68 4.90
N CYS A 6 9.35 -5.89 5.93
CA CYS A 6 10.69 -5.30 6.06
C CYS A 6 11.70 -6.19 6.80
N HIS A 7 11.27 -6.99 7.78
CA HIS A 7 12.18 -7.74 8.65
C HIS A 7 12.00 -9.27 8.58
N HIS A 8 10.83 -9.75 8.18
CA HIS A 8 10.53 -11.19 8.10
C HIS A 8 10.34 -11.68 6.66
N TYR A 9 10.72 -10.89 5.65
CA TYR A 9 10.48 -11.19 4.22
C TYR A 9 11.01 -12.54 3.75
N PHE A 10 11.99 -13.11 4.46
CA PHE A 10 12.54 -14.42 4.17
C PHE A 10 11.53 -15.56 4.44
N ASP A 11 10.64 -15.37 5.41
CA ASP A 11 9.59 -16.32 5.79
C ASP A 11 8.21 -15.94 5.23
N VAL A 12 8.13 -14.88 4.41
CA VAL A 12 6.86 -14.41 3.83
C VAL A 12 6.55 -15.18 2.56
N ASP A 13 5.34 -15.74 2.50
CA ASP A 13 4.83 -16.46 1.34
C ASP A 13 4.65 -15.52 0.13
N ALA A 14 5.11 -15.95 -1.04
CA ALA A 14 4.93 -15.25 -2.29
C ALA A 14 3.44 -15.04 -2.64
N GLU A 15 2.56 -15.95 -2.23
CA GLU A 15 1.11 -15.83 -2.39
C GLU A 15 0.56 -14.62 -1.60
N VAL A 16 1.06 -14.40 -0.39
CA VAL A 16 0.67 -13.26 0.46
C VAL A 16 1.18 -11.95 -0.14
N ILE A 17 2.38 -11.94 -0.72
CA ILE A 17 2.89 -10.74 -1.41
C ILE A 17 2.03 -10.42 -2.64
N TYR A 18 1.68 -11.44 -3.43
CA TYR A 18 0.83 -11.27 -4.60
C TYR A 18 -0.54 -10.74 -4.22
N ASP A 19 -1.20 -11.33 -3.21
CA ASP A 19 -2.52 -10.89 -2.73
C ASP A 19 -2.51 -9.44 -2.23
N VAL A 20 -1.44 -9.03 -1.53
CA VAL A 20 -1.28 -7.62 -1.11
C VAL A 20 -1.12 -6.69 -2.31
N CYS A 21 -0.34 -7.09 -3.32
CA CYS A 21 -0.21 -6.29 -4.54
C CYS A 21 -1.52 -6.22 -5.32
N ASP A 22 -2.25 -7.32 -5.46
CA ASP A 22 -3.50 -7.38 -6.22
C ASP A 22 -4.63 -6.61 -5.51
N THR A 23 -4.69 -6.67 -4.17
CA THR A 23 -5.85 -6.14 -3.42
C THR A 23 -5.63 -4.77 -2.79
N LYS A 24 -4.39 -4.31 -2.58
CA LYS A 24 -4.10 -3.07 -1.81
C LYS A 24 -3.60 -1.89 -2.64
N ILE A 25 -3.21 -2.12 -3.88
CA ILE A 25 -2.67 -1.05 -4.74
C ILE A 25 -3.77 -0.04 -5.10
N ASP A 26 -4.99 -0.50 -5.38
CA ASP A 26 -6.11 0.39 -5.73
C ASP A 26 -6.52 1.30 -4.57
N ASP A 27 -6.70 0.72 -3.37
CA ASP A 27 -6.98 1.48 -2.14
C ASP A 27 -5.90 2.55 -1.86
N LEU A 28 -4.63 2.20 -2.07
CA LEU A 28 -3.52 3.13 -1.90
C LEU A 28 -3.59 4.28 -2.92
N SER A 29 -3.94 3.98 -4.17
CA SER A 29 -4.12 4.97 -5.23
C SER A 29 -5.21 5.97 -4.90
N GLU A 30 -6.35 5.51 -4.37
CA GLU A 30 -7.44 6.38 -3.92
C GLU A 30 -7.01 7.31 -2.79
N ILE A 31 -6.28 6.79 -1.80
CA ILE A 31 -5.76 7.58 -0.69
C ILE A 31 -4.79 8.66 -1.19
N ILE A 32 -3.89 8.33 -2.12
CA ILE A 32 -2.95 9.30 -2.71
C ILE A 32 -3.68 10.40 -3.48
N LYS A 33 -4.72 10.05 -4.25
CA LYS A 33 -5.56 11.03 -4.94
C LYS A 33 -6.23 11.97 -3.96
N LYS A 34 -6.83 11.43 -2.90
CA LYS A 34 -7.48 12.23 -1.85
C LYS A 34 -6.51 13.21 -1.18
N ILE A 35 -5.31 12.74 -0.81
CA ILE A 35 -4.26 13.60 -0.24
C ILE A 35 -3.89 14.71 -1.22
N THR A 36 -3.73 14.39 -2.51
CA THR A 36 -3.39 15.36 -3.54
C THR A 36 -4.49 16.41 -3.71
N ASP A 37 -5.75 15.99 -3.78
CA ASP A 37 -6.91 16.87 -3.89
C ASP A 37 -7.03 17.80 -2.67
N ASP A 38 -6.79 17.27 -1.46
CA ASP A 38 -6.82 18.05 -0.23
C ASP A 38 -5.70 19.10 -0.19
N LEU A 39 -4.51 18.77 -0.70
CA LEU A 39 -3.41 19.72 -0.84
C LEU A 39 -3.69 20.80 -1.89
N GLN A 40 -4.41 20.46 -2.96
CA GLN A 40 -4.82 21.42 -4.00
C GLN A 40 -5.94 22.35 -3.54
N LYS A 41 -6.91 21.86 -2.76
CA LYS A 41 -8.01 22.68 -2.20
C LYS A 41 -7.57 23.68 -1.13
N ASN A 42 -6.42 23.43 -0.49
CA ASN A 42 -5.84 24.31 0.53
C ASN A 42 -4.82 25.32 -0.03
N ARG A 43 -4.72 25.45 -1.36
CA ARG A 43 -3.98 26.52 -2.06
C ARG A 43 -4.93 27.57 -2.61
#